data_AF-A0A8D9BFL0-F1
#
_entry.id   AF-A0A8D9BFL0-F1
#
_cell.length_a   1.000
_cell.length_b   1.000
_cell.length_c   1.000
_cell.angle_alpha   90.00
_cell.angle_beta   90.00
_cell.angle_gamma   90.00
#
_symmetry.space_group_name_H-M   'P 1'
#
loop_
_entity.id
_entity.type
_entity.pdbx_description
1 polymer ?
#
loop_
_entity_poly.entity_id
_entity_poly.type
_entity_poly.pdbx_seq_one_letter_code
_entity_poly.pdbx_strand_id
1 'polypeptide(L)'
;MNEAHLPEMCSSPDMYSFLAKWRHNEEQVTWILIMDMLNSLDSLIDNPLNASPATVNNWKDVRKCFREELQNLLDGETYSILQNIRKTMTGITLETFKYENSNEYFLLQLWTTIDLPKLASGEKTTRVIDFPECGVVITVPEKLQHTAITVRCLRLKYDHYSDNSDTWEPKPLPDVMKLDLYDFCNYLWSEKENFEREQDKHIAEFEKEWRKRIDALKVVKVEEQNLSPEKPERDDGSNSESEDPNASTDREIEVKPTVITYSEEDDWEQEVCEMRKCPDLIIKELEDNLLQEMRRTLAPIVAENDVNMRRHVILGGVFHLEFIKQPYQPVTLPDQSVMTIFNGPHSLQMEDYQESFDTVDTQKQESDEEDASEGAAATQNAQLEKLALLQISIPDNVLWFEPPSVARWDYGKQCWTKDYIYEIKFNEEKQFITFHAGKMGPFGLTTSKFINIPFQSWELRP
;
A
#
# COMPACT_ATOMS: atom_id res chain seq x y z
N MET A 1 21.30 -31.63 -33.34
CA MET A 1 20.42 -31.01 -32.33
C MET A 1 21.10 -29.70 -31.99
N ASN A 2 20.48 -28.58 -32.30
CA ASN A 2 21.09 -27.27 -32.05
C ASN A 2 20.71 -26.85 -30.63
N GLU A 3 21.70 -26.65 -29.78
CA GLU A 3 21.53 -25.96 -28.50
C GLU A 3 20.96 -24.55 -28.77
N ALA A 4 20.09 -24.07 -27.88
CA ALA A 4 19.53 -22.72 -27.98
C ALA A 4 20.66 -21.69 -27.99
N HIS A 5 20.63 -20.74 -28.93
CA HIS A 5 21.62 -19.67 -28.99
C HIS A 5 21.29 -18.65 -27.89
N LEU A 6 22.12 -18.58 -26.85
CA LEU A 6 21.94 -17.62 -25.77
C LEU A 6 21.94 -16.18 -26.32
N PRO A 7 20.91 -15.36 -26.05
CA PRO A 7 20.92 -13.97 -26.47
C PRO A 7 21.92 -13.17 -25.62
N GLU A 8 22.46 -12.09 -26.18
CA GLU A 8 23.25 -11.15 -25.41
C GLU A 8 22.34 -10.38 -24.44
N MET A 9 22.47 -10.61 -23.14
CA MET A 9 21.56 -10.08 -22.11
C MET A 9 21.52 -8.53 -22.06
N CYS A 10 22.58 -7.87 -22.51
CA CYS A 10 22.64 -6.41 -22.60
C CYS A 10 21.87 -5.85 -23.82
N SER A 11 21.55 -6.70 -24.81
CA SER A 11 20.91 -6.35 -26.07
C SER A 11 19.42 -6.69 -26.07
N SER A 12 18.57 -5.68 -25.87
CA SER A 12 17.11 -5.87 -25.93
C SER A 12 16.61 -6.49 -27.24
N PRO A 13 17.11 -6.11 -28.43
CA PRO A 13 16.70 -6.72 -29.70
C PRO A 13 16.96 -8.23 -29.78
N ASP A 14 18.12 -8.68 -29.28
CA ASP A 14 18.47 -10.10 -29.31
C ASP A 14 17.59 -10.91 -28.36
N MET A 15 17.25 -10.34 -27.19
CA MET A 15 16.31 -10.96 -26.25
C MET A 15 14.89 -11.06 -26.82
N TYR A 16 14.41 -10.04 -27.53
CA TYR A 16 13.12 -10.12 -28.23
C TYR A 16 13.13 -11.14 -29.37
N SER A 17 14.24 -11.26 -30.10
CA SER A 17 14.39 -12.29 -31.14
C SER A 17 14.36 -13.70 -30.54
N PHE A 18 15.08 -13.92 -29.44
CA PHE A 18 15.03 -15.17 -28.69
C PHE A 18 13.61 -15.50 -28.22
N LEU A 19 12.92 -14.53 -27.60
CA LEU A 19 11.54 -14.70 -27.13
C LEU A 19 10.59 -15.09 -28.29
N ALA A 20 10.75 -14.47 -29.47
CA ALA A 20 9.94 -14.79 -30.65
C ALA A 20 10.19 -16.23 -31.13
N LYS A 21 11.45 -16.66 -31.20
CA LYS A 21 11.80 -18.04 -31.55
C LYS A 21 11.27 -19.05 -30.54
N TRP A 22 11.34 -18.71 -29.25
CA TRP A 22 10.79 -19.52 -28.18
C TRP A 22 9.28 -19.70 -28.32
N ARG A 23 8.52 -18.62 -28.57
CA ARG A 23 7.07 -18.66 -28.84
C ARG A 23 6.69 -19.54 -30.02
N HIS A 24 7.54 -19.61 -31.04
CA HIS A 24 7.31 -20.44 -32.22
C HIS A 24 7.84 -21.87 -32.07
N ASN A 25 8.28 -22.28 -30.87
CA ASN A 25 8.90 -23.58 -30.58
C ASN A 25 10.09 -23.89 -31.50
N GLU A 26 10.80 -22.85 -31.95
CA GLU A 26 11.98 -23.00 -32.82
C GLU A 26 13.24 -23.35 -32.01
N GLU A 27 13.23 -23.12 -30.70
CA GLU A 27 14.32 -23.44 -29.78
C GLU A 27 13.80 -24.26 -28.59
N GLN A 28 14.59 -25.26 -28.16
CA GLN A 28 14.30 -25.96 -26.91
C GLN A 28 14.83 -25.15 -25.74
N VAL A 29 13.89 -24.67 -24.93
CA VAL A 29 14.15 -23.82 -23.78
C VAL A 29 13.86 -24.59 -22.51
N THR A 30 14.77 -24.54 -21.55
CA THR A 30 14.60 -25.16 -20.23
C THR A 30 14.26 -24.12 -19.18
N TRP A 31 13.61 -24.56 -18.10
CA TRP A 31 13.24 -23.69 -16.98
C TRP A 31 14.47 -23.02 -16.33
N ILE A 32 15.55 -23.79 -16.16
CA ILE A 32 16.82 -23.32 -15.57
C ILE A 32 17.38 -22.17 -16.40
N LEU A 33 17.45 -22.34 -17.72
CA LEU A 33 17.94 -21.31 -18.62
C LEU A 33 17.16 -20.00 -18.48
N ILE A 34 15.82 -20.06 -18.45
CA ILE A 34 15.00 -18.85 -18.34
C ILE A 34 15.17 -18.19 -16.98
N MET A 35 15.29 -18.97 -15.91
CA MET A 35 15.53 -18.42 -14.58
C MET A 35 16.90 -17.75 -14.48
N ASP A 36 17.95 -18.32 -15.09
CA ASP A 36 19.27 -17.70 -15.16
C ASP A 36 19.24 -16.37 -15.95
N MET A 37 18.47 -16.32 -17.04
CA MET A 37 18.25 -15.10 -17.81
C MET A 37 17.48 -14.05 -17.00
N LEU A 38 16.43 -14.44 -16.28
CA LEU A 38 15.68 -13.54 -15.39
C LEU A 38 16.56 -12.98 -14.26
N ASN A 39 17.37 -13.83 -13.62
CA ASN A 39 18.32 -13.41 -12.59
C ASN A 39 19.36 -12.42 -13.15
N SER A 40 19.83 -12.65 -14.38
CA SER A 40 20.76 -11.75 -15.06
C SER A 40 20.10 -10.40 -15.37
N LEU A 41 18.84 -10.39 -15.81
CA LEU A 41 18.05 -9.17 -16.02
C LEU A 41 17.82 -8.42 -14.71
N ASP A 42 17.50 -9.12 -13.63
CA ASP A 42 17.34 -8.52 -12.30
C ASP A 42 18.63 -7.83 -11.86
N SER A 43 19.78 -8.47 -12.03
CA SER A 43 21.08 -7.86 -11.73
C SER A 43 21.37 -6.61 -12.59
N LEU A 44 20.95 -6.58 -13.86
CA LEU A 44 21.13 -5.42 -14.74
C LEU A 44 20.19 -4.26 -14.36
N ILE A 45 18.97 -4.57 -13.92
CA ILE A 45 17.96 -3.60 -13.52
C ILE A 45 18.30 -2.98 -12.15
N ASP A 46 18.78 -3.80 -11.21
CA ASP A 46 19.12 -3.35 -9.86
C ASP A 46 20.42 -2.53 -9.83
N ASN A 47 21.39 -2.87 -10.69
CA ASN A 47 22.65 -2.14 -10.83
C ASN A 47 22.95 -1.77 -12.30
N PRO A 48 22.26 -0.76 -12.84
CA PRO A 48 22.38 -0.36 -14.24
C PRO A 48 23.66 0.46 -14.47
N LEU A 49 24.82 -0.20 -14.52
CA LEU A 49 26.11 0.44 -14.77
C LEU A 49 26.12 1.10 -16.16
N ASN A 50 26.16 2.43 -16.21
CA ASN A 50 26.20 3.24 -17.45
C ASN A 50 24.99 3.07 -18.38
N ALA A 51 23.86 2.54 -17.90
CA ALA A 51 22.66 2.37 -18.73
C ALA A 51 21.76 3.62 -18.67
N SER A 52 21.15 3.96 -19.80
CA SER A 52 20.15 5.03 -19.83
C SER A 52 18.83 4.59 -19.18
N PRO A 53 18.00 5.50 -18.65
CA PRO A 53 16.68 5.14 -18.13
C PRO A 53 15.80 4.40 -19.14
N ALA A 54 15.92 4.73 -20.43
CA ALA A 54 15.21 4.04 -21.50
C ALA A 54 15.67 2.57 -21.66
N THR A 55 16.98 2.32 -21.52
CA THR A 55 17.54 0.97 -21.55
C THR A 55 17.03 0.12 -20.39
N VAL A 56 16.97 0.70 -19.18
CA VAL A 56 16.46 0.03 -17.98
C VAL A 56 14.98 -0.33 -18.14
N ASN A 57 14.17 0.59 -18.68
CA ASN A 57 12.76 0.31 -18.97
C ASN A 57 12.61 -0.81 -20.01
N ASN A 58 13.42 -0.82 -21.07
CA ASN A 58 13.42 -1.92 -22.04
C ASN A 58 13.75 -3.27 -21.37
N TRP A 59 14.70 -3.32 -20.42
CA TRP A 59 15.00 -4.54 -19.68
C TRP A 59 13.83 -5.00 -18.80
N LYS A 60 13.13 -4.07 -18.14
CA LYS A 60 11.91 -4.36 -17.37
C LYS A 60 10.81 -4.94 -18.27
N ASP A 61 10.60 -4.36 -19.44
CA ASP A 61 9.62 -4.84 -20.42
C ASP A 61 9.95 -6.25 -20.91
N VAL A 62 11.22 -6.48 -21.29
CA VAL A 62 11.69 -7.81 -21.68
C VAL A 62 11.45 -8.82 -20.55
N ARG A 63 11.88 -8.51 -19.32
CA ARG A 63 11.67 -9.35 -18.13
C ARG A 63 10.19 -9.72 -17.96
N LYS A 64 9.29 -8.75 -18.11
CA LYS A 64 7.84 -8.97 -18.05
C LYS A 64 7.37 -9.93 -19.14
N CYS A 65 7.81 -9.74 -20.39
CA CYS A 65 7.45 -10.64 -21.49
C CYS A 65 7.93 -12.09 -21.27
N PHE A 66 9.13 -12.30 -20.71
CA PHE A 66 9.61 -13.64 -20.34
C PHE A 66 8.73 -14.29 -19.27
N ARG A 67 8.33 -13.53 -18.24
CA ARG A 67 7.44 -14.01 -17.17
C ARG A 67 6.04 -14.35 -17.69
N GLU A 68 5.49 -13.52 -18.58
CA GLU A 68 4.21 -13.79 -19.25
C GLU A 68 4.28 -15.05 -20.12
N GLU A 69 5.38 -15.27 -20.83
CA GLU A 69 5.55 -16.48 -21.64
C GLU A 69 5.64 -17.74 -20.78
N LEU A 70 6.36 -17.70 -19.66
CA LEU A 70 6.38 -18.81 -18.69
C LEU A 70 4.97 -19.14 -18.18
N GLN A 71 4.17 -18.12 -17.86
CA GLN A 71 2.80 -18.33 -17.42
C GLN A 71 1.93 -18.94 -18.52
N ASN A 72 2.05 -18.45 -19.76
CA ASN A 72 1.34 -19.01 -20.91
C ASN A 72 1.68 -20.48 -21.15
N LEU A 73 2.94 -20.86 -20.98
CA LEU A 73 3.36 -22.26 -21.08
C LEU A 73 2.73 -23.12 -19.98
N LEU A 74 2.71 -22.67 -18.73
CA LEU A 74 2.04 -23.40 -17.64
C LEU A 74 0.54 -23.55 -17.88
N ASP A 75 -0.10 -22.51 -18.39
CA ASP A 75 -1.52 -22.52 -18.73
C ASP A 75 -1.81 -23.45 -19.92
N GLY A 76 -0.93 -23.44 -20.94
CA GLY A 76 -0.98 -24.34 -22.09
C GLY A 76 -0.80 -25.81 -21.70
N GLU A 77 0.20 -26.12 -20.90
CA GLU A 77 0.43 -27.48 -20.36
C GLU A 77 -0.75 -27.93 -19.50
N THR A 78 -1.26 -27.07 -18.62
CA THR A 78 -2.47 -27.36 -17.83
C THR A 78 -3.64 -27.71 -18.75
N TYR A 79 -3.86 -26.92 -19.81
CA TYR A 79 -4.93 -27.18 -20.77
C TYR A 79 -4.73 -28.51 -21.51
N SER A 80 -3.52 -28.81 -21.98
CA SER A 80 -3.18 -30.08 -22.63
C SER A 80 -3.38 -31.30 -21.71
N ILE A 81 -3.05 -31.19 -20.42
CA ILE A 81 -3.33 -32.23 -19.43
C ILE A 81 -4.84 -32.44 -19.31
N LEU A 82 -5.62 -31.36 -19.18
CA LEU A 82 -7.07 -31.43 -18.99
C LEU A 82 -7.84 -31.88 -20.24
N GLN A 83 -7.26 -31.81 -21.44
CA GLN A 83 -7.91 -32.31 -22.65
C GLN A 83 -8.17 -33.83 -22.62
N ASN A 84 -7.43 -34.61 -21.84
CA ASN A 84 -7.65 -36.05 -21.76
C ASN A 84 -7.38 -36.59 -20.34
N ILE A 85 -8.24 -36.20 -19.41
CA ILE A 85 -8.08 -36.45 -17.97
C ILE A 85 -7.83 -37.91 -17.66
N ARG A 86 -8.59 -38.82 -18.29
CA ARG A 86 -8.48 -40.27 -18.03
C ARG A 86 -7.14 -40.87 -18.43
N LYS A 87 -6.41 -40.22 -19.36
CA LYS A 87 -5.10 -40.69 -19.84
C LYS A 87 -3.95 -39.98 -19.13
N THR A 88 -4.11 -38.70 -18.81
CA THR A 88 -3.04 -37.83 -18.30
C THR A 88 -3.01 -37.73 -16.77
N MET A 89 -4.17 -37.88 -16.11
CA MET A 89 -4.32 -37.73 -14.66
C MET A 89 -4.51 -39.08 -13.98
N THR A 90 -4.18 -39.15 -12.69
CA THR A 90 -4.36 -40.34 -11.86
C THR A 90 -5.74 -40.33 -11.21
N GLY A 91 -6.51 -41.39 -11.39
CA GLY A 91 -7.83 -41.54 -10.75
C GLY A 91 -7.70 -41.80 -9.24
N ILE A 92 -8.42 -41.03 -8.42
CA ILE A 92 -8.58 -41.28 -6.98
C ILE A 92 -9.84 -42.11 -6.75
N THR A 93 -10.94 -41.68 -7.37
CA THR A 93 -12.22 -42.39 -7.38
C THR A 93 -12.68 -42.59 -8.83
N LEU A 94 -13.88 -43.14 -9.03
CA LEU A 94 -14.46 -43.27 -10.38
C LEU A 94 -14.70 -41.91 -11.06
N GLU A 95 -14.90 -40.85 -10.28
CA GLU A 95 -15.23 -39.52 -10.78
C GLU A 95 -14.13 -38.48 -10.54
N THR A 96 -13.25 -38.68 -9.56
CA THR A 96 -12.22 -37.70 -9.20
C THR A 96 -10.83 -38.11 -9.66
N PHE A 97 -10.07 -37.15 -10.16
CA PHE A 97 -8.73 -37.33 -10.68
C PHE A 97 -7.79 -36.25 -10.13
N LYS A 98 -6.51 -36.62 -9.99
CA LYS A 98 -5.45 -35.70 -9.60
C LYS A 98 -4.25 -35.76 -10.55
N TYR A 99 -3.53 -34.65 -10.62
CA TYR A 99 -2.26 -34.55 -11.33
C TYR A 99 -1.28 -33.76 -10.48
N GLU A 100 -0.01 -34.16 -10.53
CA GLU A 100 1.06 -33.60 -9.73
C GLU A 100 2.30 -33.48 -10.62
N ASN A 101 2.90 -32.30 -10.65
CA ASN A 101 4.19 -32.04 -11.30
C ASN A 101 4.92 -30.96 -10.51
N SER A 102 6.21 -31.15 -10.28
CA SER A 102 6.99 -30.26 -9.45
C SER A 102 8.42 -30.14 -9.95
N ASN A 103 9.00 -28.97 -9.74
CA ASN A 103 10.43 -28.74 -9.91
C ASN A 103 10.95 -27.78 -8.83
N GLU A 104 12.18 -27.31 -9.02
CA GLU A 104 12.81 -26.38 -8.09
C GLU A 104 12.07 -25.03 -8.00
N TYR A 105 11.41 -24.59 -9.08
CA TYR A 105 10.83 -23.25 -9.24
C TYR A 105 9.31 -23.20 -9.06
N PHE A 106 8.60 -24.30 -9.30
CA PHE A 106 7.16 -24.38 -9.16
C PHE A 106 6.67 -25.75 -8.67
N LEU A 107 5.47 -25.76 -8.11
CA LEU A 107 4.69 -26.95 -7.76
C LEU A 107 3.31 -26.81 -8.39
N LEU A 108 2.90 -27.76 -9.23
CA LEU A 108 1.61 -27.80 -9.90
C LEU A 108 0.83 -29.02 -9.43
N GLN A 109 -0.30 -28.79 -8.78
CA GLN A 109 -1.27 -29.82 -8.48
C GLN A 109 -2.63 -29.45 -9.07
N LEU A 110 -3.27 -30.41 -9.73
CA LEU A 110 -4.61 -30.27 -10.28
C LEU A 110 -5.51 -31.31 -9.64
N TRP A 111 -6.73 -30.91 -9.34
CA TRP A 111 -7.81 -31.79 -8.94
C TRP A 111 -9.01 -31.55 -9.83
N THR A 112 -9.66 -32.60 -10.31
CA THR A 112 -10.82 -32.46 -11.19
C THR A 112 -11.84 -33.55 -10.93
N THR A 113 -13.10 -33.24 -11.22
CA THR A 113 -14.19 -34.20 -11.24
C THR A 113 -14.73 -34.34 -12.66
N ILE A 114 -15.07 -35.56 -13.06
CA ILE A 114 -15.77 -35.84 -14.31
C ILE A 114 -17.24 -36.10 -13.99
N ASP A 115 -18.14 -35.53 -14.77
CA ASP A 115 -19.57 -35.80 -14.62
C ASP A 115 -19.88 -37.26 -14.98
N LEU A 116 -20.43 -37.98 -14.00
CA LEU A 116 -21.02 -39.29 -14.17
C LEU A 116 -22.53 -39.20 -13.92
N PRO A 117 -23.36 -40.01 -14.60
CA PRO A 117 -24.79 -40.08 -14.31
C PRO A 117 -25.02 -40.50 -12.84
N LYS A 118 -25.65 -39.64 -12.04
CA LYS A 118 -25.99 -39.92 -10.63
C LYS A 118 -27.50 -39.99 -10.43
N LEU A 119 -27.92 -40.84 -9.49
CA LEU A 119 -29.29 -40.83 -8.97
C LEU A 119 -29.45 -39.59 -8.07
N ALA A 120 -30.56 -38.87 -8.18
CA ALA A 120 -30.75 -37.53 -7.59
C ALA A 120 -30.73 -37.45 -6.03
N SER A 121 -30.46 -38.53 -5.31
CA SER A 121 -30.62 -38.60 -3.83
C SER A 121 -29.29 -38.50 -3.05
N GLY A 122 -28.33 -37.71 -3.51
CA GLY A 122 -27.09 -37.48 -2.76
C GLY A 122 -27.25 -36.42 -1.67
N GLU A 123 -26.73 -36.68 -0.47
CA GLU A 123 -26.50 -35.65 0.54
C GLU A 123 -25.59 -34.55 -0.01
N LYS A 124 -25.82 -33.30 0.42
CA LYS A 124 -24.92 -32.17 0.12
C LYS A 124 -23.63 -32.37 0.91
N THR A 125 -22.60 -32.92 0.27
CA THR A 125 -21.27 -33.04 0.88
C THR A 125 -20.37 -31.91 0.40
N THR A 126 -19.93 -31.08 1.35
CA THR A 126 -18.90 -30.07 1.09
C THR A 126 -17.61 -30.74 0.63
N ARG A 127 -17.07 -30.29 -0.49
CA ARG A 127 -15.83 -30.84 -1.06
C ARG A 127 -14.63 -30.11 -0.49
N VAL A 128 -13.80 -30.86 0.23
CA VAL A 128 -12.50 -30.38 0.74
C VAL A 128 -11.41 -31.08 -0.07
N ILE A 129 -10.55 -30.29 -0.70
CA ILE A 129 -9.48 -30.76 -1.58
C ILE A 129 -8.16 -30.40 -0.94
N ASP A 130 -7.32 -31.41 -0.71
CA ASP A 130 -5.99 -31.27 -0.13
C ASP A 130 -4.91 -31.34 -1.21
N PHE A 131 -4.02 -30.36 -1.23
CA PHE A 131 -2.85 -30.22 -2.09
C PHE A 131 -1.58 -30.26 -1.22
N PRO A 132 -1.12 -31.47 -0.81
CA PRO A 132 -0.10 -31.62 0.23
C PRO A 132 1.26 -31.04 -0.18
N GLU A 133 1.66 -31.18 -1.45
CA GLU A 133 2.96 -30.67 -1.93
C GLU A 133 2.97 -29.14 -1.97
N CYS A 134 1.85 -28.53 -2.36
CA CYS A 134 1.69 -27.07 -2.31
C CYS A 134 1.46 -26.55 -0.89
N GLY A 135 1.07 -27.42 0.05
CA GLY A 135 0.68 -27.05 1.42
C GLY A 135 -0.65 -26.32 1.49
N VAL A 136 -1.58 -26.56 0.55
CA VAL A 136 -2.83 -25.82 0.42
C VAL A 136 -4.03 -26.76 0.56
N VAL A 137 -5.03 -26.36 1.34
CA VAL A 137 -6.33 -27.02 1.38
C VAL A 137 -7.39 -26.05 0.92
N ILE A 138 -8.26 -26.49 0.01
CA ILE A 138 -9.33 -25.70 -0.58
C ILE A 138 -10.66 -26.38 -0.32
N THR A 139 -11.56 -25.69 0.34
CA THR A 139 -12.97 -26.09 0.44
C THR A 139 -13.76 -25.39 -0.67
N VAL A 140 -14.36 -26.18 -1.54
CA VAL A 140 -15.08 -25.67 -2.73
C VAL A 140 -16.43 -25.05 -2.31
N PRO A 141 -16.73 -23.81 -2.74
CA PRO A 141 -17.99 -23.13 -2.49
C PRO A 141 -19.23 -23.91 -2.93
N GLU A 142 -20.37 -23.75 -2.24
CA GLU A 142 -21.63 -24.45 -2.55
C GLU A 142 -22.02 -24.38 -4.04
N LYS A 143 -21.92 -23.19 -4.65
CA LYS A 143 -22.29 -22.97 -6.06
C LYS A 143 -21.52 -23.83 -7.06
N LEU A 144 -20.31 -24.27 -6.69
CA LEU A 144 -19.42 -25.04 -7.57
C LEU A 144 -19.37 -26.52 -7.19
N GLN A 145 -20.08 -26.96 -6.14
CA GLN A 145 -20.06 -28.36 -5.69
C GLN A 145 -20.67 -29.33 -6.70
N HIS A 146 -21.57 -28.87 -7.58
CA HIS A 146 -22.26 -29.74 -8.55
C HIS A 146 -21.80 -29.55 -9.99
N THR A 147 -20.79 -28.71 -10.22
CA THR A 147 -20.25 -28.43 -11.55
C THR A 147 -18.98 -29.24 -11.77
N ALA A 148 -18.78 -29.74 -12.99
CA ALA A 148 -17.50 -30.31 -13.43
C ALA A 148 -16.45 -29.20 -13.56
N ILE A 149 -15.85 -28.83 -12.42
CA ILE A 149 -14.74 -27.88 -12.36
C ILE A 149 -13.42 -28.60 -12.14
N THR A 150 -12.35 -27.96 -12.58
CA THR A 150 -10.99 -28.31 -12.19
C THR A 150 -10.49 -27.26 -11.22
N VAL A 151 -9.91 -27.69 -10.11
CA VAL A 151 -9.22 -26.83 -9.15
C VAL A 151 -7.72 -26.93 -9.40
N ARG A 152 -7.10 -25.79 -9.72
CA ARG A 152 -5.65 -25.67 -9.88
C ARG A 152 -5.04 -25.06 -8.63
N CYS A 153 -4.00 -25.71 -8.13
CA CYS A 153 -3.10 -25.18 -7.13
C CYS A 153 -1.69 -25.16 -7.72
N LEU A 154 -1.26 -24.00 -8.20
CA LEU A 154 0.07 -23.76 -8.72
C LEU A 154 0.82 -22.83 -7.77
N ARG A 155 1.90 -23.31 -7.16
CA ARG A 155 2.80 -22.49 -6.34
C ARG A 155 4.05 -22.17 -7.12
N LEU A 156 4.26 -20.89 -7.44
CA LEU A 156 5.52 -20.37 -7.95
C LEU A 156 6.39 -19.94 -6.78
N LYS A 157 7.65 -20.40 -6.71
CA LYS A 157 8.54 -20.10 -5.58
C LYS A 157 9.25 -18.74 -5.70
N TYR A 158 8.88 -17.97 -6.71
CA TYR A 158 9.35 -16.61 -6.96
C TYR A 158 8.14 -15.67 -7.08
N ASP A 159 8.39 -14.38 -6.90
CA ASP A 159 7.38 -13.33 -7.04
C ASP A 159 7.66 -12.52 -8.30
N HIS A 160 6.74 -12.61 -9.27
CA HIS A 160 6.81 -11.90 -10.55
C HIS A 160 5.74 -10.83 -10.71
N TYR A 161 5.00 -10.52 -9.64
CA TYR A 161 3.90 -9.56 -9.65
C TYR A 161 4.26 -8.26 -8.95
N SER A 162 4.92 -8.33 -7.80
CA SER A 162 5.12 -7.15 -6.92
C SER A 162 5.78 -5.96 -7.60
N ASP A 163 6.72 -6.20 -8.51
CA ASP A 163 7.43 -5.16 -9.25
C ASP A 163 6.61 -4.49 -10.36
N ASN A 164 5.47 -5.08 -10.73
CA ASN A 164 4.50 -4.46 -11.64
C ASN A 164 3.54 -3.51 -10.91
N SER A 165 3.60 -3.42 -9.58
CA SER A 165 2.75 -2.50 -8.82
C SER A 165 3.21 -1.06 -8.95
N ASP A 166 2.27 -0.14 -9.13
CA ASP A 166 2.52 1.31 -9.11
C ASP A 166 3.20 1.79 -7.82
N THR A 167 3.02 1.05 -6.72
CA THR A 167 3.65 1.39 -5.46
C THR A 167 5.09 0.87 -5.36
N TRP A 168 5.54 -0.07 -6.21
CA TRP A 168 6.85 -0.70 -6.08
C TRP A 168 8.00 0.30 -6.12
N GLU A 169 8.02 1.15 -7.13
CA GLU A 169 9.08 2.13 -7.32
C GLU A 169 8.82 3.40 -6.52
N PRO A 170 9.84 3.93 -5.81
CA PRO A 170 9.70 5.20 -5.14
C PRO A 170 9.54 6.32 -6.18
N LYS A 171 8.65 7.27 -5.90
CA LYS A 171 8.58 8.53 -6.64
C LYS A 171 9.94 9.25 -6.58
N PRO A 172 10.34 9.98 -7.63
CA PRO A 172 11.60 10.70 -7.63
C PRO A 172 11.65 11.70 -6.47
N LEU A 173 12.84 11.88 -5.91
CA LEU A 173 13.08 12.89 -4.89
C LEU A 173 12.77 14.30 -5.43
N PRO A 174 12.29 15.23 -4.58
CA PRO A 174 12.25 16.66 -4.92
C PRO A 174 13.63 17.16 -5.37
N ASP A 175 13.67 18.11 -6.29
CA ASP A 175 14.94 18.54 -6.90
C ASP A 175 15.94 19.14 -5.90
N VAL A 176 15.44 19.83 -4.87
CA VAL A 176 16.26 20.35 -3.76
C VAL A 176 17.04 19.24 -3.05
N MET A 177 16.46 18.04 -2.96
CA MET A 177 17.08 16.88 -2.29
C MET A 177 18.05 16.10 -3.18
N LYS A 178 18.13 16.45 -4.47
CA LYS A 178 19.12 15.89 -5.41
C LYS A 178 20.40 16.73 -5.47
N LEU A 179 20.39 17.92 -4.88
CA LEU A 179 21.53 18.81 -4.83
C LEU A 179 22.68 18.15 -4.07
N ASP A 180 23.91 18.43 -4.48
CA ASP A 180 25.07 18.07 -3.68
C ASP A 180 25.12 18.91 -2.40
N LEU A 181 26.01 18.54 -1.47
CA LEU A 181 26.10 19.24 -0.19
C LEU A 181 26.43 20.74 -0.35
N TYR A 182 27.20 21.12 -1.37
CA TYR A 182 27.59 22.50 -1.59
C TYR A 182 26.41 23.33 -2.11
N ASP A 183 25.72 22.84 -3.14
CA ASP A 183 24.54 23.47 -3.71
C ASP A 183 23.38 23.53 -2.70
N PHE A 184 23.23 22.48 -1.89
CA PHE A 184 22.24 22.45 -0.81
C PHE A 184 22.54 23.51 0.26
N CYS A 185 23.81 23.65 0.69
CA CYS A 185 24.21 24.72 1.61
C CYS A 185 23.94 26.11 1.06
N ASN A 186 24.19 26.34 -0.24
CA ASN A 186 23.90 27.61 -0.90
C ASN A 186 22.38 27.88 -0.95
N TYR A 187 21.58 26.84 -1.25
CA TYR A 187 20.13 26.93 -1.22
C TYR A 187 19.62 27.33 0.18
N LEU A 188 20.05 26.62 1.24
CA LEU A 188 19.67 26.95 2.62
C LEU A 188 20.06 28.38 3.01
N TRP A 189 21.26 28.82 2.62
CA TRP A 189 21.71 30.19 2.88
C TRP A 189 20.85 31.23 2.17
N SER A 190 20.50 30.99 0.90
CA SER A 190 19.66 31.91 0.12
C SER A 190 18.23 32.00 0.68
N GLU A 191 17.66 30.87 1.13
CA GLU A 191 16.34 30.83 1.73
C GLU A 191 16.33 31.52 3.10
N LYS A 192 17.40 31.36 3.89
CA LYS A 192 17.56 32.11 5.13
C LYS A 192 17.55 33.62 4.88
N GLU A 193 18.30 34.10 3.88
CA GLU A 193 18.33 35.53 3.53
C GLU A 193 16.96 36.03 3.06
N ASN A 194 16.22 35.20 2.32
CA ASN A 194 14.85 35.50 1.92
C ASN A 194 13.93 35.65 3.14
N PHE A 195 14.00 34.73 4.10
CA PHE A 195 13.24 34.79 5.34
C PHE A 195 13.56 36.02 6.18
N GLU A 196 14.85 36.35 6.35
CA GLU A 196 15.27 37.56 7.07
C GLU A 196 14.71 38.83 6.38
N ARG A 197 14.73 38.87 5.05
CA ARG A 197 14.17 39.98 4.27
C ARG A 197 12.64 40.10 4.38
N GLU A 198 11.93 38.99 4.49
CA GLU A 198 10.48 38.98 4.72
C GLU A 198 10.12 39.44 6.13
N GLN A 199 10.89 39.02 7.15
CA GLN A 199 10.73 39.52 8.51
C GLN A 199 10.98 41.02 8.59
N ASP A 200 12.04 41.52 7.96
CA ASP A 200 12.33 42.96 7.95
C ASP A 200 11.21 43.77 7.26
N LYS A 201 10.59 43.24 6.20
CA LYS A 201 9.39 43.86 5.58
C LYS A 201 8.21 43.90 6.53
N HIS A 202 7.92 42.78 7.20
CA HIS A 202 6.80 42.69 8.15
C HIS A 202 7.00 43.64 9.34
N ILE A 203 8.23 43.73 9.86
CA ILE A 203 8.62 44.67 10.91
C ILE A 203 8.44 46.12 10.43
N ALA A 204 8.83 46.44 9.20
CA ALA A 204 8.67 47.79 8.65
C ALA A 204 7.19 48.18 8.43
N GLU A 205 6.34 47.24 8.01
CA GLU A 205 4.90 47.45 7.90
C GLU A 205 4.26 47.67 9.27
N PHE A 206 4.60 46.82 10.24
CA PHE A 206 4.18 46.98 11.64
C PHE A 206 4.62 48.33 12.21
N GLU A 207 5.88 48.73 12.01
CA GLU A 207 6.42 50.02 12.47
C GLU A 207 5.62 51.20 11.87
N LYS A 208 5.23 51.10 10.60
CA LYS A 208 4.41 52.11 9.93
C LYS A 208 3.01 52.20 10.53
N GLU A 209 2.40 51.07 10.89
CA GLU A 209 1.09 51.03 11.55
C GLU A 209 1.16 51.56 12.98
N TRP A 210 2.18 51.16 13.73
CA TRP A 210 2.42 51.63 15.08
C TRP A 210 2.62 53.16 15.12
N ARG A 211 3.43 53.71 14.21
CA ARG A 211 3.62 55.17 14.08
C ARG A 211 2.31 55.91 13.80
N LYS A 212 1.45 55.39 12.91
CA LYS A 212 0.12 55.98 12.67
C LYS A 212 -0.75 55.97 13.93
N ARG A 213 -0.69 54.88 14.71
CA ARG A 213 -1.46 54.75 15.96
C ARG A 213 -1.00 55.77 17.00
N ILE A 214 0.31 55.93 17.18
CA ILE A 214 0.90 56.93 18.07
C ILE A 214 0.56 58.36 17.62
N ASP A 215 0.66 58.65 16.31
CA ASP A 215 0.32 59.96 15.78
C ASP A 215 -1.18 60.28 15.98
N ALA A 216 -2.07 59.29 15.78
CA ALA A 216 -3.50 59.43 16.08
C ALA A 216 -3.76 59.67 17.57
N LEU A 217 -3.08 58.94 18.47
CA LEU A 217 -3.16 59.14 19.93
C LEU A 217 -2.65 60.52 20.35
N LYS A 218 -1.58 61.03 19.72
CA LYS A 218 -1.08 62.38 19.95
C LYS A 218 -2.09 63.44 19.49
N VAL A 219 -2.75 63.26 18.35
CA VAL A 219 -3.82 64.15 17.88
C VAL A 219 -4.99 64.18 18.87
N VAL A 220 -5.43 63.03 19.37
CA VAL A 220 -6.52 62.94 20.36
C VAL A 220 -6.13 63.61 21.69
N LYS A 221 -4.90 63.41 22.19
CA LYS A 221 -4.41 64.11 23.41
C LYS A 221 -4.35 65.63 23.24
N VAL A 222 -4.02 66.12 22.04
CA VAL A 222 -4.01 67.56 21.73
C VAL A 222 -5.43 68.12 21.61
N GLU A 223 -6.39 67.34 21.11
CA GLU A 223 -7.81 67.73 21.07
C GLU A 223 -8.42 67.76 22.49
N GLU A 224 -8.11 66.79 23.35
CA GLU A 224 -8.55 66.78 24.75
C GLU A 224 -7.93 67.92 25.59
N GLN A 225 -6.66 68.29 25.34
CA GLN A 225 -6.02 69.43 26.01
C GLN A 225 -6.55 70.79 25.53
N ASN A 226 -7.14 70.88 24.34
CA ASN A 226 -7.75 72.09 23.80
C ASN A 226 -9.23 72.27 24.22
N LEU A 227 -9.82 71.30 24.94
CA LEU A 227 -11.12 71.40 25.59
C LEU A 227 -10.92 71.54 27.11
N SER A 228 -10.65 72.76 27.59
CA SER A 228 -10.73 73.08 29.03
C SER A 228 -12.16 73.46 29.43
N PRO A 229 -12.62 73.10 30.64
CA PRO A 229 -14.04 73.10 30.99
C PRO A 229 -14.61 74.50 31.23
N GLU A 230 -15.80 74.77 30.69
CA GLU A 230 -16.61 75.95 31.02
C GLU A 230 -16.89 76.01 32.54
N LYS A 231 -16.46 77.10 33.17
CA LYS A 231 -16.90 77.50 34.52
C LYS A 231 -18.33 78.02 34.48
N PRO A 232 -19.22 77.66 35.42
CA PRO A 232 -20.50 78.33 35.58
C PRO A 232 -20.38 79.59 36.44
N GLU A 233 -21.16 80.60 36.07
CA GLU A 233 -21.32 81.92 36.70
C GLU A 233 -21.77 81.84 38.16
N ARG A 234 -21.31 82.79 39.00
CA ARG A 234 -22.13 83.40 40.06
C ARG A 234 -21.75 84.86 40.33
N ASP A 235 -22.82 85.61 40.56
CA ASP A 235 -22.90 87.03 40.82
C ASP A 235 -22.75 87.36 42.33
N ASP A 236 -22.45 88.64 42.54
CA ASP A 236 -22.69 89.50 43.69
C ASP A 236 -21.73 89.57 44.91
N GLY A 237 -21.26 90.81 45.16
CA GLY A 237 -21.45 91.46 46.47
C GLY A 237 -20.35 91.44 47.55
N SER A 238 -19.42 92.40 47.44
CA SER A 238 -18.81 93.23 48.51
C SER A 238 -18.17 92.65 49.80
N ASN A 239 -16.85 92.91 49.91
CA ASN A 239 -16.11 93.59 50.99
C ASN A 239 -16.07 93.01 52.43
N SER A 240 -14.88 92.61 52.90
CA SER A 240 -14.06 93.34 53.91
C SER A 240 -13.03 92.42 54.59
N GLU A 241 -11.98 93.07 55.08
CA GLU A 241 -10.67 92.56 55.51
C GLU A 241 -10.67 91.72 56.80
N SER A 242 -9.66 90.84 56.91
CA SER A 242 -8.61 90.84 57.96
C SER A 242 -8.37 89.52 58.72
N GLU A 243 -7.07 89.30 58.94
CA GLU A 243 -6.37 88.51 59.97
C GLU A 243 -5.96 87.03 59.72
N ASP A 244 -4.69 86.91 59.33
CA ASP A 244 -3.65 85.90 59.64
C ASP A 244 -3.54 85.50 61.14
N PRO A 245 -2.67 84.56 61.58
CA PRO A 245 -2.22 83.30 60.94
C PRO A 245 -2.00 82.10 61.92
N ASN A 246 -1.83 80.91 61.32
CA ASN A 246 -0.97 79.76 61.70
C ASN A 246 -0.99 79.10 63.11
N ALA A 247 -1.30 77.78 63.14
CA ALA A 247 -0.51 76.77 63.87
C ALA A 247 -0.83 75.31 63.42
N SER A 248 0.23 74.52 63.29
CA SER A 248 0.40 73.06 63.03
C SER A 248 -0.51 72.14 63.89
N THR A 249 -0.92 70.91 63.57
CA THR A 249 -0.27 69.73 62.93
C THR A 249 -1.37 68.64 62.85
N ASP A 250 -1.41 67.79 61.83
CA ASP A 250 -1.38 66.32 61.96
C ASP A 250 -1.69 65.59 60.64
N ARG A 251 -1.14 64.38 60.57
CA ARG A 251 -0.89 63.52 59.40
C ARG A 251 -2.15 62.88 58.84
N GLU A 252 -2.19 62.66 57.53
CA GLU A 252 -2.68 61.41 56.95
C GLU A 252 -2.19 61.22 55.51
N ILE A 253 -2.14 59.96 55.11
CA ILE A 253 -1.34 59.37 54.04
C ILE A 253 -1.90 59.73 52.67
N GLU A 254 -1.14 60.48 51.86
CA GLU A 254 -1.36 60.54 50.41
C GLU A 254 -0.28 59.75 49.68
N VAL A 255 -0.73 58.63 49.14
CA VAL A 255 -0.04 57.76 48.20
C VAL A 255 0.57 58.62 47.09
N LYS A 256 1.90 58.70 47.03
CA LYS A 256 2.56 59.10 45.78
C LYS A 256 2.05 58.15 44.71
N PRO A 257 1.43 58.62 43.61
CA PRO A 257 1.27 57.73 42.49
C PRO A 257 2.68 57.34 42.05
N THR A 258 3.00 56.06 42.20
CA THR A 258 4.11 55.44 41.51
C THR A 258 3.87 55.74 40.04
N VAL A 259 4.61 56.69 39.49
CA VAL A 259 4.72 56.87 38.04
C VAL A 259 5.49 55.64 37.56
N ILE A 260 4.73 54.58 37.31
CA ILE A 260 5.19 53.48 36.48
C ILE A 260 5.02 53.99 35.06
N THR A 261 6.02 54.68 34.54
CA THR A 261 6.20 54.84 33.10
C THR A 261 6.68 53.49 32.56
N TYR A 262 5.74 52.57 32.30
CA TYR A 262 5.96 51.63 31.20
C TYR A 262 5.76 52.48 29.94
N SER A 263 6.85 52.79 29.24
CA SER A 263 6.76 53.55 27.99
C SER A 263 6.14 52.63 26.95
N GLU A 264 5.14 53.09 26.19
CA GLU A 264 4.61 52.36 25.02
C GLU A 264 5.71 52.02 23.99
N GLU A 265 6.89 52.66 24.11
CA GLU A 265 8.12 52.37 23.38
C GLU A 265 8.80 51.06 23.83
N ASP A 266 8.75 50.71 25.12
CA ASP A 266 9.30 49.44 25.66
C ASP A 266 8.46 48.24 25.18
N ASP A 267 7.14 48.40 25.10
CA ASP A 267 6.22 47.40 24.55
C ASP A 267 6.45 47.18 23.05
N TRP A 268 6.80 48.23 22.29
CA TRP A 268 7.16 48.16 20.87
C TRP A 268 8.48 47.39 20.65
N GLU A 269 9.53 47.69 21.43
CA GLU A 269 10.82 47.00 21.31
C GLU A 269 10.67 45.51 21.62
N GLN A 270 9.83 45.17 22.60
CA GLN A 270 9.55 43.80 22.97
C GLN A 270 8.77 43.04 21.88
N GLU A 271 7.70 43.63 21.32
CA GLU A 271 6.94 43.00 20.21
C GLU A 271 7.80 42.84 18.94
N VAL A 272 8.67 43.81 18.62
CA VAL A 272 9.60 43.70 17.47
C VAL A 272 10.65 42.62 17.69
N CYS A 273 11.17 42.48 18.91
CA CYS A 273 12.08 41.40 19.26
C CYS A 273 11.40 40.03 19.17
N GLU A 274 10.14 39.92 19.59
CA GLU A 274 9.34 38.68 19.47
C GLU A 274 9.02 38.31 18.02
N MET A 275 8.93 39.28 17.11
CA MET A 275 8.74 39.05 15.67
C MET A 275 10.01 38.57 14.94
N ARG A 276 11.21 38.87 15.45
CA ARG A 276 12.47 38.39 14.84
C ARG A 276 12.74 36.96 15.27
N LYS A 277 12.68 36.01 14.33
CA LYS A 277 13.10 34.64 14.61
C LYS A 277 14.63 34.55 14.61
N CYS A 278 15.19 33.82 15.58
CA CYS A 278 16.61 33.48 15.58
C CYS A 278 16.98 32.65 14.33
N PRO A 279 18.17 32.86 13.72
CA PRO A 279 18.63 32.08 12.56
C PRO A 279 18.47 30.56 12.69
N ASP A 280 18.76 29.99 13.87
CA ASP A 280 18.65 28.54 14.10
C ASP A 280 17.20 28.04 14.00
N LEU A 281 16.23 28.85 14.43
CA LEU A 281 14.81 28.51 14.32
C LEU A 281 14.34 28.57 12.86
N ILE A 282 14.85 29.53 12.08
CA ILE A 282 14.55 29.66 10.65
C ILE A 282 15.03 28.41 9.90
N ILE A 283 16.28 27.98 10.17
CA ILE A 283 16.85 26.78 9.55
C ILE A 283 16.04 25.54 9.92
N LYS A 284 15.68 25.39 11.20
CA LYS A 284 14.88 24.25 11.66
C LYS A 284 13.50 24.20 11.01
N GLU A 285 12.80 25.34 10.93
CA GLU A 285 11.50 25.42 10.24
C GLU A 285 11.62 25.05 8.76
N LEU A 286 12.69 25.49 8.09
CA LEU A 286 12.97 25.13 6.70
C LEU A 286 13.23 23.63 6.54
N GLU A 287 14.03 23.03 7.42
CA GLU A 287 14.28 21.58 7.46
C GLU A 287 12.99 20.79 7.70
N ASP A 288 12.16 21.22 8.66
CA ASP A 288 10.87 20.59 8.97
C ASP A 288 9.90 20.68 7.77
N ASN A 289 9.85 21.84 7.10
CA ASN A 289 9.04 22.05 5.90
C ASN A 289 9.52 21.16 4.73
N LEU A 290 10.82 21.10 4.50
CA LEU A 290 11.42 20.21 3.48
C LEU A 290 11.11 18.75 3.78
N LEU A 291 11.24 18.31 5.03
CA LEU A 291 10.90 16.95 5.46
C LEU A 291 9.40 16.65 5.26
N GLN A 292 8.52 17.62 5.56
CA GLN A 292 7.09 17.46 5.35
C GLN A 292 6.74 17.36 3.86
N GLU A 293 7.33 18.21 3.02
CA GLU A 293 7.16 18.16 1.57
C GLU A 293 7.71 16.84 0.99
N MET A 294 8.86 16.37 1.47
CA MET A 294 9.40 15.06 1.12
C MET A 294 8.42 13.95 1.46
N ARG A 295 7.90 13.92 2.70
CA ARG A 295 6.92 12.90 3.12
C ARG A 295 5.67 12.92 2.25
N ARG A 296 5.16 14.12 1.92
CA ARG A 296 4.00 14.29 1.03
C ARG A 296 4.29 13.79 -0.38
N THR A 297 5.43 14.17 -0.96
CA THR A 297 5.82 13.81 -2.33
C THR A 297 6.12 12.33 -2.47
N LEU A 298 6.80 11.74 -1.48
CA LEU A 298 7.17 10.33 -1.46
C LEU A 298 6.04 9.42 -1.02
N ALA A 299 4.94 9.94 -0.44
CA ALA A 299 3.79 9.11 -0.08
C ALA A 299 3.18 8.47 -1.36
N PRO A 300 3.05 7.13 -1.39
CA PRO A 300 2.30 6.47 -2.46
C PRO A 300 0.81 6.75 -2.28
N ILE A 301 0.08 6.86 -3.38
CA ILE A 301 -1.39 6.91 -3.37
C ILE A 301 -1.86 5.46 -3.36
N VAL A 302 -2.50 5.03 -2.28
CA VAL A 302 -2.90 3.64 -2.07
C VAL A 302 -4.36 3.64 -1.62
N ALA A 303 -5.21 2.83 -2.27
CA ALA A 303 -6.57 2.64 -1.81
C ALA A 303 -6.61 1.86 -0.49
N GLU A 304 -7.72 1.91 0.23
CA GLU A 304 -7.86 1.35 1.59
C GLU A 304 -7.44 -0.13 1.69
N ASN A 305 -7.83 -0.95 0.72
CA ASN A 305 -7.53 -2.39 0.68
C ASN A 305 -6.31 -2.74 -0.17
N ASP A 306 -5.70 -1.78 -0.87
CA ASP A 306 -4.54 -2.04 -1.70
C ASP A 306 -3.27 -2.13 -0.84
N VAL A 307 -2.36 -3.03 -1.19
CA VAL A 307 -1.13 -3.27 -0.42
C VAL A 307 -0.02 -2.39 -0.96
N ASN A 308 0.54 -1.56 -0.08
CA ASN A 308 1.73 -0.77 -0.38
C ASN A 308 2.99 -1.65 -0.42
N MET A 309 3.53 -1.86 -1.62
CA MET A 309 4.70 -2.71 -1.86
C MET A 309 6.04 -2.08 -1.45
N ARG A 310 6.06 -0.80 -1.05
CA ARG A 310 7.25 -0.18 -0.42
C ARG A 310 7.36 -0.53 1.05
N ARG A 311 6.21 -0.72 1.69
CA ARG A 311 6.12 -1.09 3.10
C ARG A 311 6.08 -2.61 3.30
N HIS A 312 5.46 -3.34 2.37
CA HIS A 312 5.27 -4.78 2.47
C HIS A 312 6.01 -5.55 1.37
N VAL A 313 6.27 -6.82 1.62
CA VAL A 313 6.87 -7.77 0.67
C VAL A 313 6.07 -9.07 0.69
N ILE A 314 5.99 -9.75 -0.44
CA ILE A 314 5.45 -11.11 -0.54
C ILE A 314 6.56 -12.10 -0.21
N LEU A 315 6.30 -13.03 0.71
CA LEU A 315 7.21 -14.11 1.06
C LEU A 315 6.57 -15.48 0.81
N GLY A 316 7.41 -16.49 0.58
CA GLY A 316 6.97 -17.87 0.38
C GLY A 316 6.57 -18.23 -1.05
N GLY A 317 6.61 -17.26 -1.97
CA GLY A 317 6.19 -17.40 -3.36
C GLY A 317 4.75 -16.96 -3.60
N VAL A 318 4.24 -17.24 -4.80
CA VAL A 318 2.89 -16.90 -5.24
C VAL A 318 2.07 -18.17 -5.44
N PHE A 319 0.87 -18.20 -4.87
CA PHE A 319 -0.07 -19.31 -4.93
C PHE A 319 -1.20 -18.97 -5.91
N HIS A 320 -1.13 -19.51 -7.12
CA HIS A 320 -2.22 -19.47 -8.09
C HIS A 320 -3.26 -20.52 -7.73
N LEU A 321 -4.32 -20.07 -7.07
CA LEU A 321 -5.43 -20.90 -6.62
C LEU A 321 -6.64 -20.55 -7.46
N GLU A 322 -7.03 -21.42 -8.37
CA GLU A 322 -7.97 -21.07 -9.44
C GLU A 322 -8.98 -22.19 -9.70
N PHE A 323 -10.20 -21.77 -10.05
CA PHE A 323 -11.23 -22.64 -10.59
C PHE A 323 -11.21 -22.52 -12.12
N ILE A 324 -11.16 -23.68 -12.79
CA ILE A 324 -10.97 -23.79 -14.23
C ILE A 324 -12.16 -24.56 -14.81
N LYS A 325 -12.70 -24.06 -15.92
CA LYS A 325 -13.71 -24.76 -16.72
C LYS A 325 -13.09 -25.99 -17.36
N GLN A 326 -13.67 -27.15 -17.10
CA GLN A 326 -13.19 -28.39 -17.69
C GLN A 326 -13.38 -28.36 -19.21
N PRO A 327 -12.34 -28.60 -20.02
CA PRO A 327 -12.50 -28.74 -21.46
C PRO A 327 -13.26 -30.02 -21.79
N TYR A 328 -13.90 -30.06 -22.97
CA TYR A 328 -14.64 -31.23 -23.42
C TYR A 328 -13.72 -32.46 -23.51
N GLN A 329 -14.17 -33.56 -22.90
CA GLN A 329 -13.41 -34.80 -22.87
C GLN A 329 -13.65 -35.64 -24.13
N PRO A 330 -12.64 -36.38 -24.63
CA PRO A 330 -12.79 -37.30 -25.74
C PRO A 330 -13.78 -38.42 -25.40
N VAL A 331 -14.69 -38.72 -26.32
CA VAL A 331 -15.67 -39.80 -26.21
C VAL A 331 -15.35 -40.88 -27.24
N THR A 332 -15.22 -42.12 -26.78
CA THR A 332 -15.08 -43.29 -27.66
C THR A 332 -16.46 -43.73 -28.12
N LEU A 333 -16.67 -43.73 -29.43
CA LEU A 333 -17.91 -44.20 -30.06
C LEU A 333 -17.92 -45.75 -30.16
N PRO A 334 -19.10 -46.38 -30.40
CA PRO A 334 -19.21 -47.84 -30.49
C PRO A 334 -18.33 -48.49 -31.55
N ASP A 335 -17.94 -47.76 -32.59
CA ASP A 335 -17.04 -48.19 -33.67
C ASP A 335 -15.55 -48.05 -33.31
N GLN A 336 -15.23 -47.74 -32.05
CA GLN A 336 -13.89 -47.48 -31.52
C GLN A 336 -13.24 -46.18 -32.04
N SER A 337 -13.95 -45.36 -32.82
CA SER A 337 -13.47 -44.02 -33.15
C SER A 337 -13.53 -43.11 -31.91
N VAL A 338 -12.61 -42.15 -31.82
CA VAL A 338 -12.58 -41.16 -30.73
C VAL A 338 -12.99 -39.81 -31.29
N MET A 339 -14.04 -39.23 -30.73
CA MET A 339 -14.53 -37.91 -31.11
C MET A 339 -14.35 -36.94 -29.94
N THR A 340 -13.86 -35.74 -30.22
CA THR A 340 -13.79 -34.64 -29.25
C THR A 340 -14.50 -33.43 -29.87
N ILE A 341 -15.43 -32.82 -29.13
CA ILE A 341 -16.14 -31.63 -29.57
C ILE A 341 -15.38 -30.42 -29.01
N PHE A 342 -15.02 -29.47 -29.86
CA PHE A 342 -14.35 -28.24 -29.44
C PHE A 342 -15.33 -27.08 -29.60
N ASN A 343 -15.72 -26.45 -28.49
CA ASN A 343 -16.40 -25.15 -28.52
C ASN A 343 -15.53 -24.12 -27.79
N GLY A 344 -15.19 -23.03 -28.48
CA GLY A 344 -14.41 -21.93 -27.92
C GLY A 344 -12.91 -21.96 -28.25
N PRO A 345 -12.10 -21.08 -27.63
CA PRO A 345 -10.67 -21.01 -27.83
C PRO A 345 -9.94 -22.27 -27.31
N HIS A 346 -8.84 -22.63 -27.97
CA HIS A 346 -7.96 -23.75 -27.59
C HIS A 346 -7.00 -23.32 -26.47
N SER A 347 -7.56 -22.79 -25.38
CA SER A 347 -6.81 -22.24 -24.26
C SER A 347 -7.54 -22.51 -22.95
N LEU A 348 -6.80 -22.41 -21.85
CA LEU A 348 -7.36 -22.53 -20.51
C LEU A 348 -8.43 -21.46 -20.27
N GLN A 349 -9.56 -21.85 -19.68
CA GLN A 349 -10.65 -20.94 -19.33
C GLN A 349 -10.88 -20.96 -17.83
N MET A 350 -10.74 -19.80 -17.19
CA MET A 350 -11.04 -19.66 -15.77
C MET A 350 -12.55 -19.60 -15.53
N GLU A 351 -13.00 -20.13 -14.39
CA GLU A 351 -14.36 -19.96 -13.92
C GLU A 351 -14.54 -18.56 -13.32
N ASP A 352 -15.63 -17.88 -13.69
CA ASP A 352 -15.91 -16.54 -13.20
C ASP A 352 -16.58 -16.64 -11.84
N TYR A 353 -15.76 -16.83 -10.81
CA TYR A 353 -16.19 -16.94 -9.42
C TYR A 353 -15.97 -15.63 -8.68
N GLN A 354 -17.08 -15.00 -8.28
CA GLN A 354 -17.09 -13.78 -7.48
C GLN A 354 -18.24 -13.79 -6.47
N GLU A 355 -17.91 -13.69 -5.19
CA GLU A 355 -18.85 -13.52 -4.09
C GLU A 355 -18.35 -12.42 -3.15
N SER A 356 -19.20 -11.47 -2.79
CA SER A 356 -18.90 -10.47 -1.76
C SER A 356 -19.50 -10.87 -0.42
N PHE A 357 -18.82 -10.48 0.66
CA PHE A 357 -19.32 -10.63 2.02
C PHE A 357 -19.37 -9.23 2.66
N ASP A 358 -20.58 -8.76 2.96
CA ASP A 358 -20.79 -7.43 3.54
C ASP A 358 -20.61 -7.50 5.06
N THR A 359 -19.48 -6.99 5.54
CA THR A 359 -19.16 -6.92 6.98
C THR A 359 -20.04 -5.91 7.73
N VAL A 360 -20.73 -5.00 7.02
CA VAL A 360 -21.55 -3.92 7.60
C VAL A 360 -22.84 -4.46 8.24
N ASP A 361 -23.39 -5.56 7.71
CA ASP A 361 -24.55 -6.22 8.31
C ASP A 361 -24.24 -6.84 9.68
N THR A 362 -22.96 -7.17 9.93
CA THR A 362 -22.50 -7.75 11.20
C THR A 362 -22.47 -6.70 12.33
N GLN A 363 -22.02 -5.48 12.05
CA GLN A 363 -21.92 -4.43 13.08
C GLN A 363 -23.27 -3.81 13.47
N LYS A 364 -24.26 -3.79 12.56
CA LYS A 364 -25.62 -3.36 12.88
C LYS A 364 -26.40 -4.41 13.68
N GLN A 365 -26.10 -5.69 13.50
CA GLN A 365 -26.75 -6.78 14.22
C GLN A 365 -26.18 -6.99 15.63
N GLU A 366 -24.95 -6.55 15.91
CA GLU A 366 -24.40 -6.57 17.28
C GLU A 366 -24.96 -5.44 18.18
N SER A 367 -25.48 -4.35 17.61
CA SER A 367 -26.06 -3.24 18.40
C SER A 367 -27.50 -3.45 18.84
N ASP A 368 -28.24 -4.34 18.17
CA ASP A 368 -29.64 -4.61 18.46
C ASP A 368 -29.82 -6.10 18.83
N GLU A 369 -30.05 -6.37 20.13
CA GLU A 369 -30.59 -7.60 20.74
C GLU A 369 -29.61 -8.72 21.17
N GLU A 370 -29.38 -8.79 22.49
CA GLU A 370 -28.71 -9.91 23.21
C GLU A 370 -29.51 -11.25 23.14
N ASP A 371 -30.70 -11.29 22.54
CA ASP A 371 -31.54 -12.49 22.37
C ASP A 371 -31.59 -13.05 20.91
N ALA A 372 -30.86 -12.44 19.95
CA ALA A 372 -30.88 -12.81 18.52
C ALA A 372 -29.58 -13.46 18.00
N SER A 373 -28.68 -13.88 18.89
CA SER A 373 -27.31 -14.34 18.57
C SER A 373 -27.25 -15.56 17.64
N GLU A 374 -28.13 -16.56 17.79
CA GLU A 374 -28.08 -17.78 16.98
C GLU A 374 -28.50 -17.56 15.52
N GLY A 375 -29.48 -16.69 15.27
CA GLY A 375 -29.99 -16.40 13.92
C GLY A 375 -29.03 -15.54 13.09
N ALA A 376 -28.36 -14.58 13.73
CA ALA A 376 -27.31 -13.77 13.11
C ALA A 376 -26.07 -14.62 12.77
N ALA A 377 -25.59 -15.43 13.71
CA ALA A 377 -24.46 -16.35 13.49
C ALA A 377 -24.76 -17.39 12.39
N ALA A 378 -25.98 -17.91 12.32
CA ALA A 378 -26.40 -18.82 11.26
C ALA A 378 -26.40 -18.14 9.88
N THR A 379 -26.82 -16.87 9.82
CA THR A 379 -26.85 -16.10 8.56
C THR A 379 -25.43 -15.78 8.07
N GLN A 380 -24.53 -15.42 8.99
CA GLN A 380 -23.11 -15.22 8.69
C GLN A 380 -22.46 -16.50 8.19
N ASN A 381 -22.65 -17.62 8.89
CA ASN A 381 -22.13 -18.92 8.48
C ASN A 381 -22.64 -19.31 7.07
N ALA A 382 -23.92 -19.10 6.79
CA ALA A 382 -24.49 -19.36 5.47
C ALA A 382 -23.93 -18.45 4.36
N GLN A 383 -23.48 -17.24 4.69
CA GLN A 383 -22.78 -16.37 3.74
C GLN A 383 -21.31 -16.81 3.55
N LEU A 384 -20.62 -17.25 4.61
CA LEU A 384 -19.26 -17.78 4.52
C LEU A 384 -19.19 -19.10 3.74
N GLU A 385 -20.22 -19.95 3.82
CA GLU A 385 -20.33 -21.18 3.01
C GLU A 385 -20.40 -20.92 1.49
N LYS A 386 -20.75 -19.70 1.08
CA LYS A 386 -20.69 -19.27 -0.33
C LYS A 386 -19.27 -18.92 -0.77
N LEU A 387 -18.38 -18.65 0.17
CA LEU A 387 -16.99 -18.30 -0.09
C LEU A 387 -16.11 -19.56 -0.20
N ALA A 388 -14.97 -19.47 -0.88
CA ALA A 388 -13.99 -20.54 -0.88
C ALA A 388 -13.17 -20.45 0.41
N LEU A 389 -13.21 -21.48 1.25
CA LEU A 389 -12.35 -21.53 2.45
C LEU A 389 -10.98 -22.09 2.04
N LEU A 390 -9.94 -21.29 2.28
CA LEU A 390 -8.56 -21.60 1.94
C LEU A 390 -7.74 -21.76 3.22
N GLN A 391 -6.90 -22.77 3.24
CA GLN A 391 -5.88 -22.97 4.27
C GLN A 391 -4.53 -23.11 3.57
N ILE A 392 -3.59 -22.24 3.88
CA ILE A 392 -2.23 -22.25 3.32
C ILE A 392 -1.26 -22.49 4.45
N SER A 393 -0.45 -23.54 4.31
CA SER A 393 0.65 -23.86 5.23
C SER A 393 1.78 -22.87 5.01
N ILE A 394 2.31 -22.32 6.09
CA ILE A 394 3.42 -21.39 6.05
C ILE A 394 4.68 -22.16 5.66
N PRO A 395 5.48 -21.64 4.72
CA PRO A 395 6.74 -22.28 4.36
C PRO A 395 7.75 -22.25 5.52
N ASP A 396 8.26 -23.41 5.93
CA ASP A 396 9.26 -23.57 7.01
C ASP A 396 10.58 -22.85 6.75
N ASN A 397 10.85 -22.49 5.49
CA ASN A 397 12.07 -21.79 5.08
C ASN A 397 12.00 -20.27 5.28
N VAL A 398 10.90 -19.75 5.83
CA VAL A 398 10.69 -18.31 6.04
C VAL A 398 10.44 -18.04 7.53
N LEU A 399 11.20 -17.10 8.10
CA LEU A 399 10.97 -16.61 9.45
C LEU A 399 9.98 -15.46 9.45
N TRP A 400 8.89 -15.61 10.20
CA TRP A 400 7.84 -14.61 10.35
C TRP A 400 7.94 -13.94 11.72
N PHE A 401 8.19 -12.64 11.75
CA PHE A 401 8.26 -11.86 12.99
C PHE A 401 6.88 -11.34 13.44
N GLU A 402 5.97 -11.17 12.49
CA GLU A 402 4.57 -10.85 12.70
C GLU A 402 3.71 -11.89 11.97
N PRO A 403 2.47 -12.13 12.44
CA PRO A 403 1.50 -12.94 11.70
C PRO A 403 1.39 -12.48 10.24
N PRO A 404 1.57 -13.37 9.25
CA PRO A 404 1.40 -13.00 7.85
C PRO A 404 -0.01 -12.50 7.58
N SER A 405 -0.12 -11.49 6.71
CA SER A 405 -1.41 -11.11 6.10
C SER A 405 -1.48 -11.70 4.70
N VAL A 406 -2.68 -12.02 4.22
CA VAL A 406 -2.89 -12.51 2.83
C VAL A 406 -3.24 -11.34 1.92
N ALA A 407 -2.78 -11.38 0.68
CA ALA A 407 -3.21 -10.49 -0.39
C ALA A 407 -3.41 -11.28 -1.70
N ARG A 408 -4.31 -10.79 -2.55
CA ARG A 408 -4.59 -11.32 -3.88
C ARG A 408 -4.08 -10.34 -4.94
N TRP A 409 -3.52 -10.84 -6.03
CA TRP A 409 -3.15 -9.99 -7.15
C TRP A 409 -4.39 -9.59 -7.96
N ASP A 410 -4.55 -8.29 -8.20
CA ASP A 410 -5.57 -7.76 -9.10
C ASP A 410 -4.96 -7.41 -10.46
N TYR A 411 -5.32 -8.18 -11.49
CA TYR A 411 -4.85 -7.96 -12.85
C TYR A 411 -5.31 -6.64 -13.47
N GLY A 412 -6.47 -6.11 -13.04
CA GLY A 412 -7.02 -4.86 -13.59
C GLY A 412 -6.33 -3.63 -13.04
N LYS A 413 -6.04 -3.62 -11.73
CA LYS A 413 -5.29 -2.53 -11.07
C LYS A 413 -3.77 -2.70 -11.13
N GLN A 414 -3.28 -3.90 -11.46
CA GLN A 414 -1.89 -4.30 -11.33
C GLN A 414 -1.33 -4.07 -9.92
N CYS A 415 -2.09 -4.45 -8.89
CA CYS A 415 -1.65 -4.32 -7.50
C CYS A 415 -2.07 -5.52 -6.66
N TRP A 416 -1.38 -5.72 -5.53
CA TRP A 416 -1.83 -6.62 -4.49
C TRP A 416 -2.95 -5.95 -3.69
N THR A 417 -4.06 -6.65 -3.47
CA THR A 417 -5.22 -6.13 -2.73
C THR A 417 -5.70 -7.15 -1.69
N LYS A 418 -6.32 -6.64 -0.63
CA LYS A 418 -7.06 -7.40 0.39
C LYS A 418 -8.55 -7.52 0.06
N ASP A 419 -8.98 -6.98 -1.09
CA ASP A 419 -10.36 -7.10 -1.58
C ASP A 419 -10.74 -8.57 -1.76
N TYR A 420 -11.98 -8.92 -1.36
CA TYR A 420 -12.54 -10.27 -1.42
C TYR A 420 -11.80 -11.31 -0.56
N ILE A 421 -11.06 -10.88 0.45
CA ILE A 421 -10.44 -11.74 1.46
C ILE A 421 -11.08 -11.43 2.82
N TYR A 422 -11.61 -12.46 3.48
CA TYR A 422 -12.37 -12.31 4.72
C TYR A 422 -11.89 -13.31 5.78
N GLU A 423 -12.10 -12.95 7.06
CA GLU A 423 -11.78 -13.78 8.23
C GLU A 423 -10.39 -14.44 8.22
N ILE A 424 -9.33 -13.63 8.08
CA ILE A 424 -7.97 -14.14 8.15
C ILE A 424 -7.68 -14.61 9.59
N LYS A 425 -7.42 -15.91 9.75
CA LYS A 425 -7.07 -16.56 11.02
C LYS A 425 -5.69 -17.21 10.87
N PHE A 426 -4.75 -16.82 11.72
CA PHE A 426 -3.41 -17.40 11.75
C PHE A 426 -3.29 -18.37 12.93
N ASN A 427 -2.86 -19.61 12.64
CA ASN A 427 -2.54 -20.60 13.65
C ASN A 427 -1.01 -20.72 13.80
N GLU A 428 -0.48 -20.17 14.90
CA GLU A 428 0.96 -20.16 15.17
C GLU A 428 1.51 -21.55 15.52
N GLU A 429 0.76 -22.38 16.24
CA GLU A 429 1.22 -23.73 16.63
C GLU A 429 1.37 -24.66 15.42
N LYS A 430 0.41 -24.59 14.49
CA LYS A 430 0.35 -25.45 13.31
C LYS A 430 0.94 -24.80 12.05
N GLN A 431 1.39 -23.54 12.16
CA GLN A 431 1.99 -22.78 11.07
C GLN A 431 1.16 -22.79 9.79
N PHE A 432 -0.14 -22.47 9.89
CA PHE A 432 -0.99 -22.25 8.71
C PHE A 432 -1.88 -21.02 8.89
N ILE A 433 -2.26 -20.43 7.75
CA ILE A 433 -3.22 -19.34 7.67
C ILE A 433 -4.49 -19.83 7.00
N THR A 434 -5.64 -19.46 7.56
CA THR A 434 -6.96 -19.80 7.06
C THR A 434 -7.72 -18.52 6.74
N PHE A 435 -8.39 -18.46 5.59
CA PHE A 435 -9.19 -17.31 5.19
C PHE A 435 -10.27 -17.72 4.19
N HIS A 436 -11.31 -16.89 4.07
CA HIS A 436 -12.33 -17.05 3.05
C HIS A 436 -12.05 -16.13 1.86
N ALA A 437 -12.07 -16.68 0.66
CA ALA A 437 -11.87 -15.96 -0.59
C ALA A 437 -13.17 -15.86 -1.38
N GLY A 438 -13.57 -14.63 -1.70
CA GLY A 438 -14.67 -14.32 -2.60
C GLY A 438 -14.28 -14.27 -4.07
N LYS A 439 -12.98 -14.23 -4.38
CA LYS A 439 -12.44 -14.35 -5.74
C LYS A 439 -11.21 -15.23 -5.72
N MET A 440 -11.11 -16.11 -6.71
CA MET A 440 -9.92 -16.94 -6.92
C MET A 440 -8.87 -16.21 -7.76
N GLY A 441 -7.61 -16.68 -7.74
CA GLY A 441 -6.51 -16.08 -8.47
C GLY A 441 -5.15 -16.27 -7.77
N PRO A 442 -4.17 -15.41 -8.08
CA PRO A 442 -2.86 -15.43 -7.41
C PRO A 442 -2.96 -14.82 -6.02
N PHE A 443 -2.51 -15.56 -5.01
CA PHE A 443 -2.40 -15.13 -3.62
C PHE A 443 -0.93 -15.09 -3.18
N GLY A 444 -0.63 -14.15 -2.29
CA GLY A 444 0.68 -14.00 -1.68
C GLY A 444 0.55 -13.75 -0.17
N LEU A 445 1.55 -14.20 0.58
CA LEU A 445 1.67 -13.92 2.01
C LEU A 445 2.52 -12.65 2.19
N THR A 446 1.89 -11.59 2.68
CA THR A 446 2.49 -10.28 2.90
C THR A 446 3.06 -10.13 4.31
N THR A 447 4.23 -9.50 4.42
CA THR A 447 4.81 -9.04 5.69
C THR A 447 5.41 -7.64 5.56
N SER A 448 5.60 -6.95 6.68
CA SER A 448 6.25 -5.63 6.73
C SER A 448 7.75 -5.74 6.49
N LYS A 449 8.28 -5.01 5.50
CA LYS A 449 9.73 -4.95 5.18
C LYS A 449 10.56 -4.36 6.33
N PHE A 450 9.96 -3.44 7.09
CA PHE A 450 10.65 -2.60 8.06
C PHE A 450 10.28 -2.94 9.50
N ILE A 451 9.85 -4.18 9.74
CA ILE A 451 9.42 -4.64 11.07
C ILE A 451 10.47 -4.42 12.17
N ASN A 452 11.75 -4.50 11.81
CA ASN A 452 12.89 -4.32 12.71
C ASN A 452 13.53 -2.92 12.64
N ILE A 453 12.87 -1.94 12.01
CA ILE A 453 13.37 -0.56 11.89
C ILE A 453 12.49 0.40 12.70
N PRO A 454 13.10 1.30 13.52
CA PRO A 454 14.53 1.42 13.79
C PRO A 454 15.05 0.26 14.63
N PHE A 455 16.28 -0.18 14.37
CA PHE A 455 16.93 -1.20 15.17
C PHE A 455 16.93 -0.76 16.64
N GLN A 456 16.34 -1.56 17.53
CA GLN A 456 16.30 -1.23 18.96
C GLN A 456 17.71 -1.20 19.57
N SER A 457 18.60 -2.06 19.07
CA SER A 457 20.03 -2.07 19.38
C SER A 457 20.78 -2.71 18.21
N TRP A 458 22.04 -2.33 18.01
CA TRP A 458 22.96 -3.00 17.10
C TRP A 458 24.26 -3.26 17.83
N GLU A 459 24.87 -4.41 17.60
CA GLU A 459 26.17 -4.79 18.17
C GLU A 459 27.05 -5.30 17.02
N LEU A 460 28.22 -4.68 16.82
CA LEU A 460 29.23 -5.18 15.90
C LEU A 460 30.25 -5.98 16.71
N ARG A 461 30.26 -7.32 16.54
CA ARG A 461 31.28 -8.18 17.16
C ARG A 461 32.42 -8.46 16.17
N PRO A 462 33.68 -8.45 16.63
CA PRO A 462 34.85 -8.73 15.78
C PRO A 462 34.91 -10.19 15.29
#